data_AF-A0A8H7D9N9-F1
#
_entry.id   AF-A0A8H7D9N9-F1
#
_cell.length_a   1.000
_cell.length_b   1.000
_cell.length_c   1.000
_cell.angle_alpha   90.00
_cell.angle_beta   90.00
_cell.angle_gamma   90.00
#
_symmetry.space_group_name_H-M   'P 1'
#
loop_
_entity.id
_entity.type
_entity.pdbx_description
1 polymer ?
#
loop_
_entity_poly.entity_id
_entity_poly.type
_entity_poly.pdbx_seq_one_letter_code
_entity_poly.pdbx_strand_id
1 'polypeptide(L)'
;MAARVKDPANLSFPPSTRPIYWTLLPVSDLNYLLYKADISQWEVCPEPVAPQMFPPVDLLRDLVDIYFKQINIFWFILHRPTFEKSLADGLHLQSPAFGCVVLAVCALASKTSPDGRVVFLANKAS
;
A
#
# COMPACT_ATOMS: atom_id res chain seq x y z
N MET A 1 -36.44 -42.47 1.91
CA MET A 1 -35.93 -41.09 1.78
C MET A 1 -34.41 -41.17 1.80
N ALA A 2 -33.76 -41.17 0.63
CA ALA A 2 -32.31 -41.15 0.51
C ALA A 2 -31.95 -40.36 -0.75
N ALA A 3 -31.38 -39.16 -0.56
CA ALA A 3 -30.90 -38.34 -1.66
C ALA A 3 -29.61 -38.96 -2.22
N ARG A 4 -29.60 -39.19 -3.53
CA ARG A 4 -28.48 -39.77 -4.29
C ARG A 4 -27.27 -38.83 -4.22
N VAL A 5 -26.17 -39.29 -3.63
CA VAL A 5 -24.87 -38.61 -3.68
C VAL A 5 -24.46 -38.54 -5.16
N LYS A 6 -24.23 -37.32 -5.68
CA LYS A 6 -23.66 -37.14 -7.02
C LYS A 6 -22.18 -37.45 -6.98
N ASP A 7 -21.71 -38.30 -7.88
CA ASP A 7 -20.29 -38.64 -8.02
C ASP A 7 -19.44 -37.36 -8.17
N PRO A 8 -18.34 -37.21 -7.40
CA PRO A 8 -17.53 -35.99 -7.40
C PRO A 8 -16.83 -35.72 -8.74
N ALA A 9 -16.80 -36.70 -9.65
CA ALA A 9 -16.17 -36.60 -10.96
C ALA A 9 -17.06 -35.92 -12.03
N ASN A 10 -18.31 -35.57 -11.72
CA ASN A 10 -19.27 -35.07 -12.71
C ASN A 10 -19.94 -33.75 -12.32
N LEU A 11 -19.30 -32.96 -11.45
CA LEU A 11 -19.69 -31.58 -11.18
C LEU A 11 -19.12 -30.69 -12.29
N SER A 12 -19.85 -30.54 -13.39
CA SER A 12 -19.54 -29.49 -14.36
C SER A 12 -19.84 -28.14 -13.70
N PHE A 13 -18.78 -27.44 -13.29
CA PHE A 13 -18.90 -26.06 -12.85
C PHE A 13 -19.35 -25.22 -14.04
N PRO A 14 -20.37 -24.35 -13.90
CA PRO A 14 -20.72 -23.43 -14.97
C PRO A 14 -19.51 -22.56 -15.31
N PRO A 15 -19.31 -22.17 -16.58
CA PRO A 15 -18.21 -21.30 -16.96
C PRO A 15 -18.35 -19.99 -16.18
N SER A 16 -17.48 -19.82 -15.19
CA SER A 16 -17.37 -18.60 -14.42
C SER A 16 -16.98 -17.48 -15.36
N THR A 17 -17.81 -16.45 -15.46
CA THR A 17 -17.49 -15.19 -16.16
C THR A 17 -16.47 -14.34 -15.39
N ARG A 18 -15.95 -14.84 -14.26
CA ARG A 18 -14.98 -14.11 -13.45
C ARG A 18 -13.60 -14.15 -14.11
N PRO A 19 -12.92 -13.01 -14.21
CA PRO A 19 -11.58 -12.96 -14.78
C PRO A 19 -10.59 -13.81 -14.00
N ILE A 20 -9.54 -14.18 -14.71
CA ILE A 20 -8.44 -15.09 -14.31
C ILE A 20 -7.80 -14.75 -12.95
N TYR A 21 -7.97 -13.53 -12.44
CA TYR A 21 -7.44 -13.08 -11.15
C TYR A 21 -8.15 -13.64 -9.90
N TRP A 22 -9.31 -14.32 -10.03
CA TRP A 22 -10.02 -14.93 -8.88
C TRP A 22 -10.16 -16.46 -8.95
N THR A 23 -9.52 -17.14 -9.90
CA THR A 23 -9.62 -18.60 -10.02
C THR A 23 -8.52 -19.27 -9.21
N LEU A 24 -8.88 -20.22 -8.33
CA LEU A 24 -7.90 -21.10 -7.70
C LEU A 24 -7.36 -22.07 -8.77
N LEU A 25 -6.12 -21.90 -9.19
CA LEU A 25 -5.46 -22.84 -10.09
C LEU A 25 -5.19 -24.17 -9.37
N PRO A 26 -5.31 -25.32 -10.07
CA PRO A 26 -4.98 -26.61 -9.49
C PRO A 26 -3.50 -26.65 -9.05
N VAL A 27 -3.24 -27.33 -7.93
CA VAL A 27 -1.95 -27.30 -7.21
C VAL A 27 -0.76 -27.72 -8.09
N SER A 28 -0.98 -28.49 -9.14
CA SER A 28 0.05 -28.88 -10.13
C SER A 28 0.56 -27.73 -10.99
N ASP A 29 -0.27 -26.72 -11.29
CA ASP A 29 0.13 -25.54 -12.07
C ASP A 29 0.81 -24.46 -11.20
N LEU A 30 0.61 -24.54 -9.88
CA LEU A 30 1.25 -23.61 -8.94
C LEU A 30 2.77 -23.77 -8.93
N ASN A 31 3.33 -24.98 -9.07
CA ASN A 31 4.80 -25.15 -9.08
C ASN A 31 5.48 -24.54 -10.32
N TYR A 32 4.83 -24.56 -11.48
CA TYR A 32 5.38 -23.95 -12.72
C TYR A 32 5.22 -22.43 -12.73
N LEU A 33 4.11 -21.91 -12.19
CA LEU A 33 3.90 -20.47 -12.03
C LEU A 33 4.69 -19.89 -10.86
N LEU A 34 4.92 -20.63 -9.76
CA LEU A 34 5.80 -20.21 -8.67
C LEU A 34 7.26 -20.10 -9.14
N TYR A 35 7.75 -21.05 -9.95
CA TYR A 35 9.11 -21.01 -10.51
C TYR A 35 9.30 -19.89 -11.56
N LYS A 36 8.26 -19.52 -12.31
CA LYS A 36 8.33 -18.44 -13.32
C LYS A 36 7.94 -17.06 -12.76
N ALA A 37 7.20 -17.01 -11.65
CA ALA A 37 6.94 -15.81 -10.88
C ALA A 37 8.05 -15.49 -9.86
N ASP A 38 9.11 -16.31 -9.81
CA ASP A 38 10.19 -16.25 -8.82
C ASP A 38 11.01 -14.95 -8.86
N ILE A 39 10.97 -14.17 -9.94
CA ILE A 39 11.29 -12.73 -9.85
C ILE A 39 10.39 -12.03 -10.83
N SER A 40 9.27 -11.56 -10.31
CA SER A 40 8.47 -10.67 -11.09
C SER A 40 9.18 -9.32 -11.12
N GLN A 41 9.37 -8.75 -12.30
CA GLN A 41 10.00 -7.43 -12.51
C GLN A 41 9.41 -6.29 -11.64
N TRP A 42 8.19 -6.46 -11.08
CA TRP A 42 7.57 -5.55 -10.11
C TRP A 42 8.02 -5.74 -8.65
N GLU A 43 8.74 -6.82 -8.33
CA GLU A 43 9.42 -7.06 -7.05
C GLU A 43 10.84 -6.50 -7.04
N VAL A 44 11.34 -6.04 -8.20
CA VAL A 44 12.58 -5.28 -8.28
C VAL A 44 12.29 -3.88 -7.75
N CYS A 45 12.64 -3.62 -6.48
CA CYS A 45 12.84 -2.25 -6.01
C CYS A 45 14.06 -1.70 -6.75
N PRO A 46 13.90 -0.79 -7.74
CA PRO A 46 15.04 -0.37 -8.52
C PRO A 46 15.92 0.58 -7.69
N GLU A 47 17.22 0.26 -7.62
CA GLU A 47 18.33 1.10 -7.16
C GLU A 47 18.28 1.52 -5.67
N PRO A 48 19.44 1.85 -5.05
CA PRO A 48 19.49 2.19 -3.63
C PRO A 48 18.54 3.35 -3.37
N VAL A 49 17.52 3.08 -2.54
CA VAL A 49 16.55 4.08 -2.11
C VAL A 49 17.35 5.27 -1.61
N ALA A 50 17.25 6.42 -2.29
CA ALA A 50 17.90 7.63 -1.87
C ALA A 50 17.61 7.83 -0.36
N PRO A 51 18.60 8.27 0.44
CA PRO A 51 18.43 8.38 1.88
C PRO A 51 17.14 9.15 2.18
N GLN A 52 16.23 8.49 2.90
CA GLN A 52 14.91 9.03 3.20
C GLN A 52 15.09 10.20 4.18
N MET A 53 14.99 11.41 3.65
CA MET A 53 15.05 12.62 4.47
C MET A 53 13.66 12.94 5.00
N PHE A 54 13.46 12.71 6.29
CA PHE A 54 12.21 13.05 6.95
C PHE A 54 12.20 14.53 7.38
N PRO A 55 11.03 15.18 7.38
CA PRO A 55 10.89 16.51 7.95
C PRO A 55 11.16 16.52 9.46
N PRO A 56 11.43 17.69 10.04
CA PRO A 56 11.46 17.88 11.50
C PRO A 56 10.23 17.26 12.20
N VAL A 57 10.40 16.75 13.41
CA VAL A 57 9.37 15.95 14.11
C VAL A 57 8.07 16.71 14.39
N ASP A 58 8.16 18.02 14.60
CA ASP A 58 7.01 18.94 14.72
C ASP A 58 6.21 18.94 13.42
N LEU A 59 6.88 19.23 12.30
CA LEU A 59 6.26 19.26 10.98
C LEU A 59 5.72 17.88 10.55
N LEU A 60 6.46 16.81 10.86
CA LEU A 60 6.04 15.44 10.58
C LEU A 60 4.68 15.12 11.23
N ARG A 61 4.52 15.47 12.51
CA ARG A 61 3.27 15.22 13.26
C ARG A 61 2.11 16.02 12.69
N ASP A 62 2.34 17.28 12.36
CA ASP A 62 1.31 18.15 11.78
C ASP A 62 0.83 17.61 10.43
N LEU A 63 1.75 17.18 9.56
CA LEU A 63 1.42 16.57 8.27
C LEU A 63 0.64 15.25 8.42
N VAL A 64 1.02 14.41 9.38
CA VAL A 64 0.30 13.17 9.67
C VAL A 64 -1.13 13.45 10.14
N ASP A 65 -1.32 14.44 11.02
CA ASP A 65 -2.65 14.81 11.49
C ASP A 65 -3.52 15.40 10.36
N ILE A 66 -2.94 16.25 9.49
CA ILE A 66 -3.61 16.77 8.29
C ILE A 66 -4.04 15.63 7.38
N TYR A 67 -3.16 14.66 7.10
CA TYR A 67 -3.49 13.50 6.28
C TYR A 67 -4.69 12.73 6.82
N PHE A 68 -4.70 12.40 8.11
CA PHE A 68 -5.80 11.64 8.70
C PHE A 68 -7.11 12.43 8.77
N LYS A 69 -7.05 13.75 8.94
CA LYS A 69 -8.23 14.62 9.00
C LYS A 69 -8.84 14.91 7.62
N GLN A 70 -8.02 15.05 6.59
CA GLN A 70 -8.47 15.58 5.29
C GLN A 70 -8.39 14.57 4.14
N ILE A 71 -7.50 13.58 4.20
CA ILE A 71 -7.19 12.70 3.07
C ILE A 71 -7.66 11.27 3.34
N ASN A 72 -7.33 10.73 4.51
CA ASN A 72 -7.70 9.36 4.87
C ASN A 72 -9.22 9.16 5.03
N ILE A 73 -9.99 10.23 5.22
CA ILE A 73 -11.46 10.21 5.26
C ILE A 73 -12.10 9.86 3.91
N PHE A 74 -11.35 9.97 2.80
CA PHE A 74 -11.83 9.63 1.46
C PHE A 74 -11.32 8.27 1.00
N TRP A 75 -10.07 7.93 1.33
CA TRP A 75 -9.40 6.76 0.77
C TRP A 75 -9.29 5.57 1.73
N PHE A 76 -9.43 5.79 3.05
CA PHE A 76 -9.41 4.75 4.09
C PHE A 76 -8.26 3.73 3.99
N ILE A 77 -7.10 4.15 3.49
CA ILE A 77 -5.97 3.25 3.22
C ILE A 77 -5.22 2.90 4.51
N LEU A 78 -5.09 3.87 5.42
CA LEU A 78 -4.28 3.73 6.62
C LEU A 78 -5.14 3.71 7.88
N HIS A 79 -4.83 2.77 8.77
CA HIS A 79 -5.41 2.71 10.10
C HIS A 79 -4.60 3.63 11.05
N ARG A 80 -5.20 4.76 11.45
CA ARG A 80 -4.55 5.81 12.25
C ARG A 80 -3.80 5.30 13.49
N PRO A 81 -4.42 4.51 14.39
CA PRO A 81 -3.75 4.06 15.62
C PRO A 81 -2.49 3.23 15.34
N THR A 82 -2.58 2.34 14.35
CA THR A 82 -1.45 1.47 13.96
C THR A 82 -0.34 2.30 13.34
N PHE A 83 -0.68 3.24 12.46
CA PHE A 83 0.29 4.11 11.81
C PHE A 83 1.03 4.99 12.82
N GLU A 84 0.30 5.69 13.70
CA GLU A 84 0.90 6.58 14.71
C GLU A 84 1.78 5.80 15.69
N LYS A 85 1.36 4.59 16.10
CA LYS A 85 2.18 3.70 16.91
C LYS A 85 3.48 3.33 16.21
N SER A 86 3.40 2.81 14.98
CA SER A 86 4.59 2.44 14.19
C SER A 86 5.51 3.63 13.93
N LEU A 87 4.95 4.83 13.77
CA LEU A 87 5.73 6.05 13.62
C LEU A 87 6.46 6.42 14.91
N ALA A 88 5.78 6.36 16.07
CA ALA A 88 6.36 6.62 17.38
C ALA A 88 7.45 5.61 17.76
N ASP A 89 7.28 4.35 17.35
CA ASP A 89 8.27 3.27 17.52
C ASP A 89 9.50 3.46 16.60
N GLY A 90 9.51 4.48 15.73
CA GLY A 90 10.62 4.78 14.83
C GLY A 90 10.74 3.82 13.66
N LEU A 91 9.68 3.07 13.32
CA LEU A 91 9.72 2.06 12.25
C LEU A 91 10.13 2.65 10.89
N HIS A 92 9.85 3.94 10.67
CA HIS A 92 10.19 4.65 9.43
C HIS A 92 11.68 4.85 9.22
N LEU A 93 12.48 4.72 10.29
CA LEU A 93 13.94 4.76 10.24
C LEU A 93 14.56 3.38 10.02
N GLN A 94 13.81 2.31 10.32
CA GLN A 94 14.28 0.93 10.27
C GLN A 94 13.79 0.20 9.01
N SER A 95 12.59 0.53 8.53
CA SER A 95 11.94 -0.08 7.38
C SER A 95 11.83 0.94 6.25
N PRO A 96 12.63 0.81 5.17
CA PRO A 96 12.55 1.69 4.02
C PRO A 96 11.15 1.71 3.40
N ALA A 97 10.47 0.57 3.37
CA ALA A 97 9.10 0.49 2.85
C ALA A 97 8.13 1.35 3.66
N PHE A 98 8.17 1.27 4.99
CA PHE A 98 7.32 2.10 5.84
C PHE A 98 7.74 3.58 5.78
N GLY A 99 9.04 3.88 5.68
CA GLY A 99 9.54 5.23 5.46
C GLY A 99 8.99 5.86 4.18
N CYS A 100 8.91 5.11 3.07
CA CYS A 100 8.25 5.57 1.85
C CYS A 100 6.77 5.91 2.08
N VAL A 101 6.04 5.10 2.86
CA VAL A 101 4.64 5.39 3.21
C VAL A 101 4.53 6.68 4.01
N VAL A 102 5.41 6.90 4.98
CA VAL A 102 5.45 8.15 5.77
C VAL A 102 5.72 9.36 4.87
N LEU A 103 6.67 9.26 3.94
CA LEU A 103 6.96 10.34 2.99
C LEU A 103 5.80 10.60 2.03
N ALA A 104 5.08 9.57 1.59
CA ALA A 104 3.88 9.72 0.78
C ALA A 104 2.77 10.45 1.56
N VAL A 105 2.57 10.10 2.84
CA VAL A 105 1.67 10.81 3.75
C VAL A 105 2.06 12.30 3.86
N CYS A 106 3.34 12.59 4.04
CA CYS A 106 3.85 13.95 4.10
C CYS A 106 3.59 14.70 2.79
N ALA A 107 3.91 14.12 1.64
CA ALA A 107 3.72 14.75 0.33
C ALA A 107 2.24 15.10 0.06
N LEU A 108 1.34 14.19 0.43
CA LEU A 108 -0.10 14.41 0.27
C LEU A 108 -0.61 15.53 1.19
N ALA A 109 -0.16 15.57 2.45
CA ALA A 109 -0.56 16.58 3.43
C ALA A 109 0.09 17.96 3.17
N SER A 110 1.29 18.01 2.59
CA SER A 110 2.00 19.27 2.31
C SER A 110 1.20 20.22 1.44
N LYS A 111 0.38 19.69 0.51
CA LYS A 111 -0.47 20.49 -0.37
C LYS A 111 -1.51 21.32 0.38
N THR A 112 -1.98 20.85 1.53
CA THR A 112 -3.02 21.50 2.33
C THR A 112 -2.50 22.03 3.66
N SER A 113 -1.19 21.90 3.92
CA SER A 113 -0.55 22.42 5.11
C SER A 113 -0.42 23.95 5.04
N PRO A 114 -0.79 24.67 6.11
CA PRO A 114 -0.56 26.11 6.20
C PRO A 114 0.90 26.46 6.56
N ASP A 115 1.75 25.48 6.90
CA ASP A 115 3.14 25.73 7.29
C ASP A 115 3.98 26.16 6.07
N GLY A 116 4.50 27.39 6.13
CA GLY A 116 5.37 27.97 5.10
C GLY A 116 6.62 27.15 4.75
N ARG A 117 7.05 26.22 5.61
CA ARG A 117 8.16 25.29 5.33
C ARG A 117 7.85 24.31 4.19
N VAL A 118 6.58 24.00 3.96
CA VAL A 118 6.13 23.07 2.90
C VAL A 118 5.37 23.77 1.77
N VAL A 119 5.11 25.07 1.91
CA VAL A 119 4.49 25.88 0.86
C VAL A 119 5.47 26.04 -0.30
N PHE A 120 5.12 25.48 -1.45
CA PHE A 120 5.79 25.80 -2.70
C PHE A 120 5.47 27.27 -3.03
N LEU A 121 6.43 28.18 -2.83
CA LEU A 121 6.30 29.59 -3.21
C LEU A 121 6.26 29.71 -4.74
N ALA A 122 5.12 29.41 -5.36
CA ALA A 122 4.92 29.55 -6.80
C ALA A 122 4.81 31.02 -7.27
N ASN A 123 5.02 32.01 -6.40
CA ASN A 123 4.98 33.43 -6.76
C ASN A 123 6.06 34.24 -6.01
N LYS A 124 7.26 34.28 -6.59
CA LYS A 124 8.11 35.47 -6.58
C LYS A 124 8.34 35.87 -8.04
N ALA A 125 7.32 36.44 -8.66
CA ALA A 125 7.47 37.23 -9.88
C ALA A 125 6.85 38.60 -9.58
N SER A 126 7.77 39.54 -9.35
CA SER A 126 7.54 40.98 -9.19
C SER A 126 7.06 41.61 -10.49
#